data_AF-A0A1Y5E602-F1
#
_entry.id   AF-A0A1Y5E602-F1
#
_cell.length_a   1.000
_cell.length_b   1.000
_cell.length_c   1.000
_cell.angle_alpha   90.00
_cell.angle_beta   90.00
_cell.angle_gamma   90.00
#
_symmetry.space_group_name_H-M   'P 1'
#
loop_
_entity.id
_entity.type
_entity.pdbx_description
1 polymer ?
#
loop_
_entity_poly.entity_id
_entity_poly.type
_entity_poly.pdbx_seq_one_letter_code
_entity_poly.pdbx_strand_id
1 'polypeptide(L)'
;MMVIKVFAFFTALLLSISALAMPKITVKHQHNAIGFAEVQVSNDTMENLICYVAIDGNKVLFRLQAIGYSRWFTATDIRYNHTNFSVWCDYLKLHPKYQKK
;
A
#
# COMPACT_ATOMS: atom_id res chain seq x y z
N MET A 1 14.61 -20.82 -41.60
CA MET A 1 13.36 -21.15 -40.87
C MET A 1 13.57 -21.28 -39.35
N MET A 2 14.57 -22.05 -38.87
CA MET A 2 14.75 -22.33 -37.43
C MET A 2 15.23 -21.12 -36.61
N VAL A 3 16.17 -20.32 -37.14
CA VAL A 3 16.69 -19.11 -36.47
C VAL A 3 15.60 -18.06 -36.22
N ILE A 4 14.68 -17.89 -37.16
CA ILE A 4 13.55 -16.95 -37.02
C ILE A 4 12.59 -17.41 -35.92
N LYS A 5 12.31 -18.73 -35.83
CA LYS A 5 11.48 -19.29 -34.76
C LYS A 5 12.13 -19.13 -33.38
N VAL A 6 13.44 -19.36 -33.30
CA VAL A 6 14.20 -19.16 -32.06
C VAL A 6 14.18 -17.68 -31.66
N PHE A 7 14.40 -16.77 -32.60
CA PHE A 7 14.36 -15.33 -32.33
C PHE A 7 12.97 -14.86 -31.89
N ALA A 8 11.91 -15.33 -32.56
CA ALA A 8 10.52 -15.04 -32.18
C ALA A 8 10.15 -15.59 -30.80
N PHE A 9 10.68 -16.75 -30.42
CA PHE A 9 10.48 -17.33 -29.09
C PHE A 9 11.14 -16.48 -28.00
N PHE A 10 12.39 -16.02 -28.22
CA PHE A 10 13.08 -15.15 -27.27
C PHE A 10 12.40 -13.78 -27.11
N THR A 11 11.90 -13.17 -28.18
CA THR A 11 11.17 -11.90 -28.08
C THR A 11 9.83 -12.06 -27.37
N ALA A 12 9.09 -13.15 -27.61
CA ALA A 12 7.85 -13.44 -26.87
C ALA A 12 8.11 -13.66 -25.37
N LEU A 13 9.20 -14.35 -25.02
CA LEU A 13 9.58 -14.59 -23.63
C LEU A 13 9.89 -13.29 -22.88
N LEU A 14 10.61 -12.36 -23.51
CA LEU A 14 10.95 -11.07 -22.91
C LEU A 14 9.73 -10.16 -22.64
N LEU A 15 8.66 -10.28 -23.45
CA LEU A 15 7.45 -9.48 -23.32
C LEU A 15 6.40 -10.09 -22.36
N SER A 16 6.61 -11.33 -21.91
CA SER A 16 5.64 -12.07 -21.09
C SER A 16 5.56 -11.63 -19.62
N ILE A 17 6.52 -10.85 -19.13
CA ILE A 17 6.61 -10.44 -17.72
C ILE A 17 6.11 -9.00 -17.53
N SER A 18 4.90 -8.88 -16.99
CA SER A 18 4.38 -7.64 -16.40
C SER A 18 4.21 -7.85 -14.90
N ALA A 19 4.94 -7.10 -14.07
CA ALA A 19 4.79 -7.11 -12.62
C ALA A 19 4.22 -5.77 -12.14
N LEU A 20 3.15 -5.82 -11.36
CA LEU A 20 2.63 -4.66 -10.65
C LEU A 20 3.42 -4.51 -9.34
N ALA A 21 4.24 -3.47 -9.24
CA ALA A 21 4.93 -3.13 -8.00
C ALA A 21 3.96 -2.57 -6.97
N MET A 22 4.23 -2.75 -5.67
CA MET A 22 3.48 -2.07 -4.63
C MET A 22 3.66 -0.55 -4.75
N PRO A 23 2.62 0.25 -4.42
CA PRO A 23 2.73 1.70 -4.43
C PRO A 23 3.75 2.18 -3.39
N LYS A 24 4.48 3.25 -3.72
CA LYS A 24 5.42 3.87 -2.80
C LYS A 24 4.66 4.62 -1.70
N ILE A 25 4.79 4.13 -0.47
CA ILE A 25 4.22 4.77 0.72
C ILE A 25 5.30 4.99 1.77
N THR A 26 5.10 5.99 2.62
CA THR A 26 5.91 6.22 3.80
C THR A 26 5.03 6.10 5.05
N VAL A 27 5.43 5.29 6.02
CA VAL A 27 4.73 5.14 7.29
C VAL A 27 5.53 5.87 8.38
N LYS A 28 4.91 6.89 8.97
CA LYS A 28 5.45 7.58 10.15
C LYS A 28 4.91 6.90 11.40
N HIS A 29 5.78 6.73 12.39
CA HIS A 29 5.45 6.16 13.68
C HIS A 29 5.82 7.15 14.77
N GLN A 30 4.94 7.33 15.76
CA GLN A 30 5.23 8.11 16.96
C GLN A 30 4.41 7.58 18.14
N HIS A 31 4.60 8.20 19.30
CA HIS A 31 3.68 8.09 20.42
C HIS A 31 3.00 9.44 20.62
N ASN A 32 1.71 9.44 20.90
CA ASN A 32 1.00 10.66 21.25
C ASN A 32 1.37 11.14 22.67
N ALA A 33 0.80 12.28 23.09
CA ALA A 33 1.10 12.89 24.39
C ALA A 33 0.76 12.01 25.61
N ILE A 34 -0.11 11.01 25.45
CA ILE A 34 -0.53 10.07 26.50
C ILE A 34 0.15 8.70 26.37
N GLY A 35 1.12 8.54 25.47
CA GLY A 35 1.97 7.36 25.36
C GLY A 35 1.43 6.24 24.48
N PHE A 36 0.32 6.43 23.76
CA PHE A 36 -0.18 5.43 22.80
C PHE A 36 0.60 5.54 21.50
N ALA A 37 1.02 4.39 20.97
CA ALA A 37 1.62 4.32 19.65
C ALA A 37 0.62 4.72 18.57
N GLU A 38 1.06 5.47 17.57
CA GLU A 38 0.24 5.89 16.44
C GLU A 38 1.03 5.90 15.13
N VAL A 39 0.32 5.70 14.04
CA VAL A 39 0.88 5.69 12.68
C VAL A 39 0.15 6.61 11.74
N GLN A 40 0.90 7.22 10.82
CA GLN A 40 0.36 7.97 9.69
C GLN A 40 0.98 7.47 8.40
N VAL A 41 0.13 7.18 7.42
CA VAL A 41 0.53 6.74 6.08
C VAL A 41 0.53 7.93 5.13
N SER A 42 1.65 8.11 4.43
CA SER A 42 1.86 9.04 3.30
C SER A 42 1.82 8.26 1.99
N ASN A 43 1.16 8.83 0.98
CA ASN A 43 1.22 8.34 -0.38
C ASN A 43 2.22 9.17 -1.18
N ASP A 44 3.33 8.56 -1.57
CA ASP A 44 4.39 9.25 -2.31
C ASP A 44 4.22 9.08 -3.84
N THR A 45 3.04 8.64 -4.28
CA THR A 45 2.68 8.45 -5.69
C THR A 45 1.64 9.48 -6.14
N MET A 46 1.55 9.69 -7.46
CA MET A 46 0.54 10.53 -8.08
C MET A 46 -0.82 9.83 -8.26
N GLU A 47 -0.96 8.60 -7.77
CA GLU A 47 -2.15 7.79 -7.93
C GLU A 47 -2.94 7.72 -6.61
N ASN A 48 -4.26 7.65 -6.69
CA ASN A 48 -5.07 7.40 -5.49
C ASN A 48 -4.92 5.93 -5.07
N LEU A 49 -4.77 5.70 -3.77
CA LEU A 49 -4.60 4.38 -3.19
C LEU A 49 -5.81 3.97 -2.36
N ILE A 50 -6.00 2.67 -2.25
CA ILE A 50 -6.82 2.05 -1.22
C ILE A 50 -5.88 1.43 -0.19
N CYS A 51 -6.05 1.82 1.07
CA CYS A 51 -5.16 1.41 2.15
C CYS A 51 -5.95 0.81 3.29
N TYR A 52 -5.27 -0.01 4.10
CA TYR A 52 -5.73 -0.32 5.43
C TYR A 52 -4.60 -0.21 6.45
N VAL A 53 -4.99 0.15 7.66
CA VAL A 53 -4.18 0.01 8.86
C VAL A 53 -4.87 -1.01 9.76
N ALA A 54 -4.13 -2.01 10.20
CA ALA A 54 -4.58 -2.99 11.18
C ALA A 54 -3.75 -2.91 12.46
N ILE A 55 -4.44 -2.90 13.60
CA ILE A 55 -3.88 -2.91 14.95
C ILE A 55 -4.90 -3.53 15.89
N ASP A 56 -4.45 -4.37 16.83
CA ASP A 56 -5.32 -4.98 17.85
C ASP A 56 -6.58 -5.67 17.26
N GLY A 57 -6.41 -6.48 16.22
CA GLY A 57 -7.52 -7.17 15.55
C GLY A 57 -8.48 -6.26 14.77
N ASN A 58 -8.34 -4.94 14.86
CA ASN A 58 -9.15 -3.97 14.14
C ASN A 58 -8.48 -3.58 12.82
N LYS A 59 -9.25 -3.55 11.74
CA LYS A 59 -8.79 -3.15 10.40
C LYS A 59 -9.59 -1.97 9.90
N VAL A 60 -8.93 -0.84 9.67
CA VAL A 60 -9.55 0.37 9.13
C VAL A 60 -9.16 0.53 7.66
N LEU A 61 -10.13 0.40 6.76
CA LEU A 61 -9.98 0.64 5.33
C LEU A 61 -10.24 2.12 5.01
N PHE A 62 -9.40 2.74 4.17
CA PHE A 62 -9.57 4.13 3.76
C PHE A 62 -8.93 4.39 2.39
N ARG A 63 -9.42 5.43 1.70
CA ARG A 63 -8.79 5.93 0.48
C ARG A 63 -7.74 6.96 0.85
N LEU A 64 -6.58 6.87 0.20
CA LEU A 64 -5.49 7.81 0.38
C LEU A 64 -5.25 8.55 -0.94
N GLN A 65 -5.35 9.88 -0.90
CA GLN A 65 -5.20 10.70 -2.08
C GLN A 65 -3.74 10.69 -2.58
N ALA A 66 -3.55 10.95 -3.87
CA ALA A 66 -2.25 11.20 -4.47
C ALA A 66 -1.48 12.29 -3.70
N ILE A 67 -0.20 12.06 -3.41
CA ILE A 67 0.67 12.99 -2.66
C ILE A 67 0.01 13.46 -1.33
N GLY A 68 -0.76 12.57 -0.70
CA GLY A 68 -1.60 12.86 0.46
C GLY A 68 -1.19 12.12 1.72
N TYR A 69 -1.75 12.56 2.85
CA TYR A 69 -1.55 11.94 4.16
C TYR A 69 -2.87 11.43 4.72
N SER A 70 -2.80 10.32 5.43
CA SER A 70 -3.92 9.83 6.23
C SER A 70 -4.02 10.59 7.56
N ARG A 71 -5.14 10.41 8.25
CA ARG A 71 -5.22 10.73 9.69
C ARG A 71 -4.26 9.83 10.48
N TRP A 72 -3.94 10.23 11.70
CA TRP A 72 -3.26 9.34 12.64
C TRP A 72 -4.19 8.19 13.05
N PHE A 73 -3.64 6.97 13.05
CA PHE A 73 -4.28 5.78 13.58
C PHE A 73 -3.58 5.40 14.87
N THR A 74 -4.29 5.56 15.98
CA THR A 74 -3.78 5.31 17.33
C THR A 74 -4.09 3.87 17.76
N ALA A 75 -3.18 3.25 18.48
CA ALA A 75 -3.41 1.96 19.12
C ALA A 75 -4.48 2.09 20.22
N THR A 76 -5.12 0.97 20.54
CA THR A 76 -6.14 0.86 21.60
C THR A 76 -5.56 0.72 22.99
N ASP A 77 -4.28 0.35 23.09
CA ASP A 77 -3.56 0.10 24.34
C ASP A 77 -2.12 0.60 24.25
N ILE A 78 -1.59 1.16 25.35
CA ILE A 78 -0.24 1.69 25.47
C ILE A 78 0.86 0.63 25.34
N ARG A 79 0.52 -0.65 25.52
CA ARG A 79 1.46 -1.77 25.39
C ARG A 79 1.84 -2.06 23.94
N TYR A 80 1.05 -1.58 22.97
CA TYR A 80 1.39 -1.69 21.56
C TYR A 80 2.46 -0.68 21.17
N ASN A 81 3.28 -1.06 20.20
CA ASN A 81 4.31 -0.22 19.61
C ASN A 81 4.22 -0.24 18.08
N HIS A 82 5.16 0.45 17.42
CA HIS A 82 5.21 0.61 15.98
C HIS A 82 5.20 -0.71 15.17
N THR A 83 5.74 -1.81 15.71
CA THR A 83 5.80 -3.11 15.01
C THR A 83 4.47 -3.86 15.03
N ASN A 84 3.55 -3.47 15.91
CA ASN A 84 2.23 -4.10 16.00
C ASN A 84 1.26 -3.61 14.91
N PHE A 85 1.60 -2.51 14.23
CA PHE A 85 0.80 -1.99 13.13
C PHE A 85 1.10 -2.76 11.85
N SER A 86 0.05 -3.20 11.17
CA SER A 86 0.12 -3.71 9.81
C SER A 86 -0.48 -2.68 8.86
N VAL A 87 0.36 -2.12 8.00
CA VAL A 87 -0.04 -1.14 6.98
C VAL A 87 0.09 -1.75 5.60
N TRP A 88 -0.94 -1.60 4.77
CA TRP A 88 -0.89 -2.05 3.39
C TRP A 88 -1.70 -1.11 2.50
N CYS A 89 -1.18 -0.85 1.31
CA CYS A 89 -1.83 -0.03 0.31
C CYS A 89 -1.68 -0.66 -1.06
N ASP A 90 -2.66 -0.40 -1.92
CA ASP A 90 -2.65 -0.79 -3.32
C ASP A 90 -3.33 0.28 -4.18
N TYR A 91 -3.12 0.24 -5.49
CA TYR A 91 -3.68 1.20 -6.41
C TYR A 91 -5.20 1.09 -6.44
N LEU A 92 -5.91 2.21 -6.19
CA LEU A 92 -7.38 2.23 -6.16
C LEU A 92 -8.01 1.72 -7.47
N LYS A 93 -7.35 1.96 -8.61
CA LYS A 93 -7.80 1.51 -9.93
C LYS A 93 -7.92 -0.01 -10.06
N LEU A 94 -7.16 -0.78 -9.28
CA LEU A 94 -7.20 -2.24 -9.27
C LEU A 94 -8.37 -2.81 -8.46
N HIS A 95 -9.10 -1.97 -7.72
CA HIS A 95 -10.19 -2.40 -6.85
C HIS A 95 -11.52 -1.71 -7.20
N PRO A 96 -12.25 -2.18 -8.23
CA PRO A 96 -13.49 -1.57 -8.71
C PRO A 96 -14.55 -1.34 -7.62
N LYS A 97 -14.65 -2.26 -6.65
CA LYS A 97 -15.58 -2.17 -5.51
C LYS A 97 -15.41 -0.87 -4.70
N TYR A 98 -14.20 -0.33 -4.66
CA TYR A 98 -13.88 0.86 -3.87
C TYR A 98 -13.73 2.12 -4.72
N GLN A 99 -14.08 2.12 -6.01
CA GLN A 99 -13.93 3.32 -6.86
C GLN A 99 -15.06 4.32 -6.62
N LYS A 100 -16.30 3.87 -6.48
CA LYS A 100 -17.48 4.72 -6.26
C LYS A 100 -17.52 5.16 -4.80
N LYS A 101 -17.55 6.47 -4.57
CA LYS A 101 -17.62 7.04 -3.22
C LYS A 101 -19.04 6.98 -2.69
#